data_AF-A0A7K0X7V7-F1
#
_entry.id   AF-A0A7K0X7V7-F1
#
_cell.length_a   1.000
_cell.length_b   1.000
_cell.length_c   1.000
_cell.angle_alpha   90.00
_cell.angle_beta   90.00
_cell.angle_gamma   90.00
#
_symmetry.space_group_name_H-M   'P 1'
#
loop_
_entity.id
_entity.type
_entity.pdbx_description
1 polymer ?
#
loop_
_entity_poly.entity_id
_entity_poly.type
_entity_poly.pdbx_seq_one_letter_code
_entity_poly.pdbx_strand_id
1 'polypeptide(L)'
;MPRTNRGIFAINELPDLAERIQVGLLNVLEERDVQIRGFKLRLPLDVMLFASANPDDYTNRGRLITPLKDRFGSQIRTHYPLDVATEVTIALQEARNLEVPGIEVRVPAYMTEIVAEFSQLARRSPHINQRSGVSVRLTVANLETLEANAMRRALQHGETIVVPRVSDLDALAASTIGKVEIETIEEGREGLVVEQLLKAAVLSIFREYIAIENLRDVVDSFDGDRLVNAGEDVSSADYVALLGDIPALAPHITALTGGDTTPEVVASAVEFVLEGLHLSKRLNKDAVGARAQYRGRG
;
A
#
# COMPACT_ATOMS: atom_id res chain seq x y z
N MET A 1 12.24 4.10 33.04
CA MET A 1 12.45 2.84 33.79
C MET A 1 11.77 2.81 35.15
N PRO A 2 12.09 3.62 36.18
CA PRO A 2 11.48 3.42 37.51
C PRO A 2 9.95 3.58 37.52
N ARG A 3 9.42 4.47 36.67
CA ARG A 3 7.97 4.64 36.46
C ARG A 3 7.27 3.43 35.86
N THR A 4 8.02 2.48 35.32
CA THR A 4 7.53 1.28 34.62
C THR A 4 7.75 0.02 35.46
N ASN A 5 8.06 0.17 36.76
CA ASN A 5 8.26 -0.95 37.68
C ASN A 5 7.02 -1.86 37.72
N ARG A 6 7.24 -3.17 37.70
CA ARG A 6 6.24 -4.24 37.52
C ARG A 6 5.51 -4.17 36.17
N GLY A 7 6.21 -3.75 35.13
CA GLY A 7 5.65 -3.57 33.79
C GLY A 7 6.66 -3.82 32.67
N ILE A 8 6.21 -3.57 31.44
CA ILE A 8 7.01 -3.71 30.22
C ILE A 8 7.64 -2.36 29.89
N PHE A 9 8.97 -2.31 29.85
CA PHE A 9 9.71 -1.15 29.39
C PHE A 9 10.18 -1.39 27.95
N ALA A 10 9.58 -0.67 27.00
CA ALA A 10 9.92 -0.79 25.58
C ALA A 10 10.90 0.31 25.15
N ILE A 11 11.94 -0.05 24.39
CA ILE A 11 12.91 0.88 23.79
C ILE A 11 12.90 0.68 22.28
N ASN A 12 12.70 1.75 21.51
CA ASN A 12 12.90 1.70 20.07
C ASN A 12 14.39 1.91 19.75
N GLU A 13 14.91 1.15 18.79
CA GLU A 13 16.26 1.32 18.24
C GLU A 13 17.33 1.37 19.34
N LEU A 14 17.36 0.35 20.18
CA LEU A 14 18.36 0.24 21.27
C LEU A 14 19.81 0.45 20.80
N PRO A 15 20.23 -0.05 19.60
CA PRO A 15 21.51 0.30 18.98
C PRO A 15 21.83 1.80 18.97
N ASP A 16 20.85 2.66 18.69
CA ASP A 16 21.07 4.11 18.53
C ASP A 16 21.39 4.83 19.85
N LEU A 17 21.15 4.17 20.99
CA LEU A 17 21.55 4.71 22.27
C LEU A 17 23.08 4.74 22.39
N ALA A 18 23.60 5.87 22.85
CA ALA A 18 25.02 6.00 23.18
C ALA A 18 25.47 4.91 24.16
N GLU A 19 26.69 4.40 23.98
CA GLU A 19 27.24 3.29 24.76
C GLU A 19 27.11 3.49 26.28
N ARG A 20 27.35 4.73 26.77
CA ARG A 20 27.17 5.08 28.18
C ARG A 20 25.75 4.83 28.70
N ILE A 21 24.73 5.06 27.87
CA ILE A 21 23.33 4.80 28.21
C ILE A 21 23.07 3.29 28.23
N GLN A 22 23.63 2.53 27.29
CA GLN A 22 23.53 1.07 27.27
C GLN A 22 24.17 0.44 28.53
N VAL A 23 25.33 0.92 28.96
CA VAL A 23 25.97 0.50 30.23
C VAL A 23 25.09 0.87 31.44
N GLY A 24 24.50 2.06 31.43
CA GLY A 24 23.54 2.45 32.47
C GLY A 24 22.32 1.52 32.54
N LEU A 25 21.78 1.11 31.40
CA LEU A 25 20.69 0.13 31.31
C LEU A 25 21.12 -1.23 31.89
N LEU A 26 22.33 -1.70 31.55
CA LEU A 26 22.88 -2.94 32.09
C LEU A 26 22.94 -2.91 33.62
N ASN A 27 23.45 -1.84 34.22
CA ASN A 27 23.53 -1.71 35.69
C ASN A 27 22.15 -1.75 36.33
N VAL A 28 21.15 -1.14 35.70
CA VAL A 28 19.76 -1.16 36.19
C VAL A 28 19.17 -2.57 36.15
N LEU A 29 19.42 -3.31 35.07
CA LEU A 29 18.88 -4.66 34.85
C LEU A 29 19.59 -5.71 35.71
N GLU A 30 20.90 -5.57 35.89
CA GLU A 30 21.75 -6.56 36.57
C GLU A 30 21.91 -6.26 38.06
N GLU A 31 22.46 -5.10 38.41
CA GLU A 31 22.84 -4.75 39.77
C GLU A 31 21.66 -4.15 40.56
N ARG A 32 20.58 -3.78 39.86
CA ARG A 32 19.41 -3.07 40.41
C ARG A 32 19.82 -1.77 41.10
N ASP A 33 20.84 -1.12 40.56
CA ASP A 33 21.31 0.16 41.07
C ASP A 33 21.57 1.16 39.95
N VAL A 34 21.50 2.44 40.31
CA VAL A 34 21.61 3.57 39.40
C VAL A 34 22.46 4.63 40.06
N GLN A 35 23.40 5.18 39.31
CA GLN A 35 24.18 6.33 39.75
C GLN A 35 23.54 7.63 39.25
N ILE A 36 23.13 8.51 40.16
CA ILE A 36 22.56 9.81 39.84
C ILE A 36 23.41 10.88 40.49
N ARG A 37 24.11 11.70 39.68
CA ARG A 37 24.97 12.81 40.15
C ARG A 37 25.94 12.39 41.27
N GLY A 38 26.54 11.20 41.14
CA GLY A 38 27.51 10.67 42.11
C GLY A 38 26.91 9.83 43.24
N PHE A 39 25.59 9.89 43.47
CA PHE A 39 24.93 9.04 44.46
C PHE A 39 24.56 7.68 43.86
N LYS A 40 24.97 6.59 44.52
CA LYS A 40 24.56 5.23 44.18
C LYS A 40 23.24 4.92 44.86
N LEU A 41 22.18 4.74 44.08
CA LEU A 41 20.83 4.42 44.55
C LEU A 41 20.51 2.98 44.16
N ARG A 42 20.07 2.16 45.11
CA ARG A 42 19.56 0.83 44.82
C ARG A 42 18.06 0.92 44.59
N LEU A 43 17.61 0.50 43.42
CA LEU A 43 16.21 0.50 43.02
C LEU A 43 15.83 -0.94 42.66
N PRO A 44 15.10 -1.67 43.54
CA PRO A 44 14.63 -3.02 43.22
C PRO A 44 13.53 -2.94 42.15
N LEU A 45 13.95 -2.83 40.89
CA LEU A 45 13.07 -2.80 39.74
C LEU A 45 12.79 -4.22 39.27
N ASP A 46 11.53 -4.46 38.96
CA ASP A 46 10.99 -5.66 38.34
C ASP A 46 10.41 -5.24 37.00
N VAL A 47 11.17 -5.36 35.92
CA VAL A 47 10.77 -4.85 34.60
C VAL A 47 11.08 -5.88 33.53
N MET A 48 10.13 -6.08 32.62
CA MET A 48 10.39 -6.80 31.38
C MET A 48 10.89 -5.79 30.34
N LEU A 49 12.12 -5.94 29.88
CA LEU A 49 12.67 -5.10 28.81
C LEU A 49 12.25 -5.66 27.45
N PHE A 50 11.68 -4.81 26.60
CA PHE A 50 11.47 -5.10 25.18
C PHE A 50 12.25 -4.06 24.36
N ALA A 51 13.00 -4.49 23.37
CA ALA A 51 13.80 -3.59 22.56
C ALA A 51 13.71 -3.95 21.08
N SER A 52 13.62 -2.95 20.21
CA SER A 52 13.80 -3.13 18.77
C SER A 52 15.23 -2.77 18.35
N ALA A 53 15.67 -3.35 17.25
CA ALA A 53 16.97 -3.09 16.64
C ALA A 53 16.90 -3.35 15.14
N ASN A 54 17.50 -2.48 14.34
CA ASN A 54 17.60 -2.66 12.89
C ASN A 54 18.88 -3.46 12.53
N PRO A 55 18.79 -4.67 11.95
CA PRO A 55 19.94 -5.53 11.60
C PRO A 55 20.97 -4.93 10.64
N ASP A 56 20.63 -3.90 9.86
CA ASP A 56 21.52 -3.35 8.84
C ASP A 56 22.39 -2.17 9.33
N ASP A 57 22.03 -1.52 10.44
CA ASP A 57 22.76 -0.38 11.02
C ASP A 57 24.01 -0.77 11.83
N TYR A 58 24.29 -2.08 11.98
CA TYR A 58 25.40 -2.62 12.79
C TYR A 58 26.81 -2.32 12.27
N THR A 59 26.94 -1.57 11.17
CA THR A 59 28.22 -1.35 10.49
C THR A 59 28.96 -0.10 10.95
N ASN A 60 28.31 1.01 11.35
CA ASN A 60 29.08 2.24 11.67
C ASN A 60 28.53 3.16 12.78
N ARG A 61 27.34 2.90 13.36
CA ARG A 61 26.85 3.60 14.56
C ARG A 61 26.10 2.63 15.47
N GLY A 62 26.33 2.71 16.79
CA GLY A 62 25.41 2.12 17.76
C GLY A 62 25.43 0.59 17.91
N ARG A 63 26.58 -0.10 17.89
CA ARG A 63 26.58 -1.53 18.23
C ARG A 63 26.09 -1.75 19.65
N LEU A 64 25.20 -2.73 19.82
CA LEU A 64 24.80 -3.21 21.15
C LEU A 64 26.04 -3.79 21.85
N ILE A 65 26.38 -3.29 23.04
CA ILE A 65 27.50 -3.82 23.80
C ILE A 65 27.26 -5.30 24.13
N THR A 66 28.29 -6.15 23.95
CA THR A 66 28.19 -7.60 24.19
C THR A 66 27.57 -7.95 25.55
N PRO A 67 27.95 -7.28 26.67
CA PRO A 67 27.36 -7.57 27.97
C PRO A 67 25.84 -7.35 28.03
N LEU A 68 25.31 -6.36 27.32
CA LEU A 68 23.86 -6.10 27.28
C LEU A 68 23.16 -7.08 26.34
N LYS A 69 23.80 -7.45 25.23
CA LYS A 69 23.29 -8.47 24.30
C LYS A 69 23.07 -9.82 25.00
N ASP A 70 24.01 -10.23 25.83
CA ASP A 70 23.96 -11.52 26.53
C ASP A 70 22.88 -11.57 27.63
N ARG A 71 22.21 -10.45 27.93
CA ARG A 71 21.11 -10.36 28.89
C ARG A 71 19.72 -10.48 28.28
N PHE A 72 19.61 -10.50 26.95
CA PHE A 72 18.33 -10.78 26.30
C PHE A 72 18.06 -12.29 26.29
N GLY A 73 16.99 -12.72 26.96
CA GLY A 73 16.60 -14.14 27.02
C GLY A 73 15.94 -14.67 25.73
N SER A 74 15.53 -13.78 24.82
CA SER A 74 14.94 -14.15 23.53
C SER A 74 15.22 -13.07 22.49
N GLN A 75 15.37 -13.50 21.24
CA GLN A 75 15.50 -12.64 20.08
C GLN A 75 14.42 -13.04 19.07
N ILE A 76 13.54 -12.09 18.72
CA ILE A 76 12.49 -12.28 17.73
C ILE A 76 12.92 -11.54 16.47
N ARG A 77 12.97 -12.23 15.33
CA ARG A 77 13.18 -11.61 14.02
C ARG A 77 11.83 -11.36 13.38
N THR A 78 11.49 -10.09 13.19
CA THR A 78 10.27 -9.66 12.52
C THR A 78 10.44 -9.69 11.00
N HIS A 79 9.32 -9.71 10.29
CA HIS A 79 9.26 -9.59 8.83
C HIS A 79 8.04 -8.77 8.43
N TYR A 80 8.04 -8.24 7.20
CA TYR A 80 6.85 -7.66 6.60
C TYR A 80 5.80 -8.73 6.29
N PRO A 81 4.51 -8.37 6.09
CA PRO A 81 3.47 -9.32 5.69
C PRO A 81 3.89 -10.15 4.48
N LEU A 82 3.59 -11.46 4.52
CA LEU A 82 4.02 -12.42 3.49
C LEU A 82 2.99 -12.54 2.35
N ASP A 83 1.74 -12.18 2.63
CA ASP A 83 0.61 -12.29 1.73
C ASP A 83 -0.22 -11.00 1.70
N VAL A 84 -0.96 -10.83 0.61
CA VAL A 84 -1.80 -9.65 0.33
C VAL A 84 -2.92 -9.53 1.36
N ALA A 85 -3.55 -10.62 1.79
CA ALA A 85 -4.69 -10.60 2.71
C ALA A 85 -4.32 -10.03 4.09
N THR A 86 -3.18 -10.46 4.65
CA THR A 86 -2.65 -9.92 5.89
C THR A 86 -2.32 -8.43 5.75
N GLU A 87 -1.77 -8.02 4.61
CA GLU A 87 -1.44 -6.63 4.34
C GLU A 87 -2.67 -5.74 4.20
N VAL A 88 -3.72 -6.20 3.50
CA VAL A 88 -5.02 -5.54 3.43
C VAL A 88 -5.61 -5.36 4.83
N THR A 89 -5.55 -6.41 5.66
CA THR A 89 -6.07 -6.34 7.04
C THR A 89 -5.38 -5.26 7.86
N ILE A 90 -4.04 -5.16 7.77
CA ILE A 90 -3.29 -4.11 8.47
C ILE A 90 -3.60 -2.74 7.88
N ALA A 91 -3.67 -2.60 6.55
CA ALA A 91 -3.93 -1.33 5.89
C ALA A 91 -5.30 -0.77 6.29
N LEU A 92 -6.36 -1.59 6.29
CA LEU A 92 -7.70 -1.18 6.69
C LEU A 92 -7.81 -0.87 8.19
N GLN A 93 -7.01 -1.52 9.04
CA GLN A 93 -6.96 -1.21 10.46
C GLN A 93 -6.29 0.14 10.74
N GLU A 94 -5.20 0.45 10.03
CA GLU A 94 -4.33 1.59 10.33
C GLU A 94 -4.65 2.84 9.51
N ALA A 95 -5.29 2.69 8.34
CA ALA A 95 -5.68 3.81 7.50
C ALA A 95 -6.74 4.67 8.19
N ARG A 96 -6.64 5.98 7.98
CA ARG A 96 -7.66 6.92 8.45
C ARG A 96 -8.70 7.13 7.38
N ASN A 97 -9.91 6.67 7.66
CA ASN A 97 -11.06 6.91 6.79
C ASN A 97 -11.29 8.42 6.60
N LEU A 98 -11.56 8.82 5.35
CA LEU A 98 -12.00 10.17 5.03
C LEU A 98 -13.46 10.37 5.45
N GLU A 99 -13.67 11.06 6.56
CA GLU A 99 -15.01 11.41 7.05
C GLU A 99 -15.37 12.84 6.65
N VAL A 100 -16.21 12.98 5.61
CA VAL A 100 -16.75 14.27 5.16
C VAL A 100 -18.29 14.22 5.19
N PRO A 101 -18.97 15.15 5.89
CA PRO A 101 -20.44 15.13 5.98
C PRO A 101 -21.11 15.15 4.61
N GLY A 102 -22.05 14.22 4.39
CA GLY A 102 -22.80 14.11 3.14
C GLY A 102 -22.04 13.43 1.99
N ILE A 103 -20.86 12.88 2.27
CA ILE A 103 -20.09 12.09 1.30
C ILE A 103 -19.91 10.68 1.84
N GLU A 104 -20.23 9.68 1.01
CA GLU A 104 -20.05 8.26 1.31
C GLU A 104 -18.84 7.73 0.53
N VAL A 105 -17.85 7.17 1.23
CA VAL A 105 -16.69 6.52 0.58
C VAL A 105 -16.88 5.01 0.60
N ARG A 106 -16.80 4.39 -0.58
CA ARG A 106 -16.84 2.92 -0.75
C ARG A 106 -15.62 2.48 -1.55
N VAL A 107 -14.77 1.65 -0.94
CA VAL A 107 -13.58 1.12 -1.61
C VAL A 107 -13.83 -0.35 -2.00
N PRO A 108 -13.85 -0.68 -3.30
CA PRO A 108 -13.96 -2.08 -3.73
C PRO A 108 -12.75 -2.91 -3.27
N ALA A 109 -12.99 -4.17 -2.91
CA ALA A 109 -11.94 -5.06 -2.39
C ALA A 109 -10.72 -5.15 -3.31
N TYR A 110 -10.95 -5.32 -4.63
CA TYR A 110 -9.87 -5.37 -5.62
C TYR A 110 -9.02 -4.10 -5.65
N MET A 111 -9.57 -2.92 -5.32
CA MET A 111 -8.78 -1.68 -5.26
C MET A 111 -7.84 -1.68 -4.05
N THR A 112 -8.31 -2.11 -2.88
CA THR A 112 -7.47 -2.27 -1.69
C THR A 112 -6.39 -3.34 -1.90
N GLU A 113 -6.76 -4.44 -2.56
CA GLU A 113 -5.83 -5.52 -2.90
C GLU A 113 -4.78 -5.08 -3.93
N ILE A 114 -5.11 -4.23 -4.91
CA ILE A 114 -4.13 -3.64 -5.83
C ILE A 114 -3.08 -2.82 -5.06
N VAL A 115 -3.49 -2.02 -4.07
CA VAL A 115 -2.57 -1.22 -3.24
C VAL A 115 -1.67 -2.11 -2.38
N ALA A 116 -2.21 -3.19 -1.84
CA ALA A 116 -1.44 -4.18 -1.08
C ALA A 116 -0.46 -4.96 -1.95
N GLU A 117 -0.91 -5.46 -3.12
CA GLU A 117 -0.07 -6.16 -4.08
C GLU A 117 1.02 -5.27 -4.65
N PHE A 118 0.74 -3.98 -4.88
CA PHE A 118 1.77 -3.00 -5.24
C PHE A 118 2.92 -2.99 -4.22
N SER A 119 2.61 -3.00 -2.93
CA SER A 119 3.61 -3.01 -1.86
C SER A 119 4.35 -4.37 -1.77
N GLN A 120 3.66 -5.48 -2.05
CA GLN A 120 4.29 -6.80 -2.17
C GLN A 120 5.29 -6.88 -3.33
N LEU A 121 4.91 -6.35 -4.50
CA LEU A 121 5.79 -6.28 -5.67
C LEU A 121 6.98 -5.35 -5.42
N ALA A 122 6.75 -4.22 -4.75
CA ALA A 122 7.81 -3.29 -4.38
C ALA A 122 8.90 -3.96 -3.49
N ARG A 123 8.51 -4.81 -2.53
CA ARG A 123 9.43 -5.62 -1.70
C ARG A 123 10.26 -6.66 -2.47
N ARG A 124 9.84 -7.00 -3.68
CA ARG A 124 10.51 -7.99 -4.53
C ARG A 124 11.22 -7.34 -5.72
N SER A 125 11.06 -6.02 -5.88
CA SER A 125 11.57 -5.29 -7.04
C SER A 125 13.09 -5.11 -6.94
N PRO A 126 13.85 -5.46 -7.98
CA PRO A 126 15.29 -5.18 -8.03
C PRO A 126 15.59 -3.69 -8.24
N HIS A 127 14.58 -2.85 -8.51
CA HIS A 127 14.72 -1.41 -8.71
C HIS A 127 14.53 -0.61 -7.40
N ILE A 128 14.21 -1.30 -6.30
CA ILE A 128 14.00 -0.71 -4.97
C ILE A 128 15.08 -1.22 -4.03
N ASN A 129 15.66 -0.31 -3.25
CA ASN A 129 16.68 -0.62 -2.26
C ASN A 129 16.08 -1.46 -1.13
N GLN A 130 16.39 -2.76 -1.16
CA GLN A 130 15.85 -3.72 -0.21
C GLN A 130 16.46 -3.62 1.20
N ARG A 131 17.57 -2.89 1.38
CA ARG A 131 18.16 -2.62 2.71
C ARG A 131 17.29 -1.68 3.54
N SER A 132 16.71 -0.68 2.88
CA SER A 132 15.78 0.26 3.51
C SER A 132 14.39 -0.38 3.66
N GLY A 133 14.09 -1.34 2.78
CA GLY A 133 12.88 -2.15 2.82
C GLY A 133 11.62 -1.36 2.47
N VAL A 134 10.50 -2.06 2.35
CA VAL A 134 9.21 -1.44 2.03
C VAL A 134 8.21 -1.74 3.14
N SER A 135 7.96 -0.72 3.97
CA SER A 135 7.08 -0.87 5.13
C SER A 135 5.59 -0.91 4.76
N VAL A 136 4.76 -1.44 5.66
CA VAL A 136 3.29 -1.40 5.51
C VAL A 136 2.75 0.04 5.57
N ARG A 137 3.53 1.01 6.07
CA ARG A 137 3.16 2.43 5.99
C ARG A 137 3.09 2.94 4.55
N LEU A 138 3.76 2.28 3.60
CA LEU A 138 3.56 2.55 2.18
C LEU A 138 2.13 2.22 1.77
N THR A 139 1.68 1.01 2.08
CA THR A 139 0.33 0.50 1.79
C THR A 139 -0.74 1.40 2.39
N VAL A 140 -0.62 1.72 3.68
CA VAL A 140 -1.56 2.61 4.39
C VAL A 140 -1.64 3.97 3.70
N ALA A 141 -0.52 4.61 3.45
CA ALA A 141 -0.52 5.94 2.85
C ALA A 141 -0.99 5.92 1.38
N ASN A 142 -0.72 4.85 0.64
CA ASN A 142 -1.22 4.72 -0.74
C ASN A 142 -2.73 4.50 -0.76
N LEU A 143 -3.29 3.78 0.22
CA LEU A 143 -4.74 3.64 0.37
C LEU A 143 -5.39 5.00 0.71
N GLU A 144 -4.82 5.76 1.65
CA GLU A 144 -5.29 7.11 1.98
C GLU A 144 -5.20 8.06 0.78
N THR A 145 -4.11 8.01 0.01
CA THR A 145 -3.94 8.79 -1.23
C THR A 145 -4.96 8.39 -2.29
N LEU A 146 -5.23 7.09 -2.45
CA LEU A 146 -6.21 6.57 -3.40
C LEU A 146 -7.61 7.12 -3.08
N GLU A 147 -8.04 7.02 -1.82
CA GLU A 147 -9.34 7.55 -1.38
C GLU A 147 -9.40 9.07 -1.54
N ALA A 148 -8.32 9.79 -1.23
CA ALA A 148 -8.26 11.24 -1.39
C ALA A 148 -8.35 11.68 -2.86
N ASN A 149 -7.69 10.97 -3.79
CA ASN A 149 -7.80 11.30 -5.21
C ASN A 149 -9.17 10.92 -5.78
N ALA A 150 -9.73 9.77 -5.37
CA ALA A 150 -11.08 9.40 -5.74
C ALA A 150 -12.12 10.43 -5.26
N MET A 151 -11.96 10.93 -4.04
CA MET A 151 -12.78 12.02 -3.47
C MET A 151 -12.67 13.30 -4.31
N ARG A 152 -11.44 13.70 -4.66
CA ARG A 152 -11.21 14.86 -5.53
C ARG A 152 -11.96 14.69 -6.86
N ARG A 153 -11.83 13.54 -7.53
CA ARG A 153 -12.50 13.25 -8.80
C ARG A 153 -14.02 13.27 -8.66
N ALA A 154 -14.57 12.60 -7.65
CA ALA A 154 -16.01 12.56 -7.38
C ALA A 154 -16.59 13.97 -7.18
N LEU A 155 -15.93 14.79 -6.37
CA LEU A 155 -16.34 16.17 -6.12
C LEU A 155 -16.32 17.05 -7.38
N GLN A 156 -15.37 16.82 -8.29
CA GLN A 156 -15.34 17.52 -9.59
C GLN A 156 -16.53 17.18 -10.49
N HIS A 157 -17.09 15.97 -10.34
CA HIS A 157 -18.29 15.52 -11.06
C HIS A 157 -19.59 15.81 -10.30
N GLY A 158 -19.51 16.40 -9.10
CA GLY A 158 -20.68 16.62 -8.24
C GLY A 158 -21.24 15.34 -7.63
N GLU A 159 -20.44 14.26 -7.58
CA GLU A 159 -20.80 12.97 -7.00
C GLU A 159 -20.67 13.01 -5.47
N THR A 160 -21.60 12.36 -4.77
CA THR A 160 -21.59 12.25 -3.29
C THR A 160 -21.22 10.86 -2.79
N ILE A 161 -21.17 9.89 -3.70
CA ILE A 161 -20.59 8.57 -3.48
C ILE A 161 -19.19 8.59 -4.09
N VAL A 162 -18.20 8.14 -3.34
CA VAL A 162 -16.80 8.12 -3.75
C VAL A 162 -16.38 6.68 -3.87
N VAL A 163 -16.06 6.27 -5.09
CA VAL A 163 -15.53 4.93 -5.37
C VAL A 163 -14.23 5.06 -6.14
N PRO A 164 -13.08 4.62 -5.60
CA PRO A 164 -11.83 4.62 -6.33
C PRO A 164 -11.89 3.79 -7.60
N ARG A 165 -11.27 4.29 -8.67
CA ARG A 165 -11.13 3.63 -9.97
C ARG A 165 -9.66 3.46 -10.34
N VAL A 166 -9.38 2.76 -11.43
CA VAL A 166 -8.01 2.56 -11.92
C VAL A 166 -7.34 3.91 -12.22
N SER A 167 -8.08 4.88 -12.77
CA SER A 167 -7.58 6.23 -13.01
C SER A 167 -7.04 6.93 -11.76
N ASP A 168 -7.54 6.57 -10.57
CA ASP A 168 -7.12 7.18 -9.32
C ASP A 168 -5.77 6.64 -8.82
N LEU A 169 -5.28 5.52 -9.37
CA LEU A 169 -4.02 4.89 -8.98
C LEU A 169 -2.79 5.72 -9.35
N ASP A 170 -2.89 6.61 -10.34
CA ASP A 170 -1.78 7.47 -10.76
C ASP A 170 -1.32 8.41 -9.63
N ALA A 171 -2.21 8.74 -8.68
CA ALA A 171 -1.88 9.58 -7.53
C ALA A 171 -0.89 8.90 -6.55
N LEU A 172 -0.79 7.57 -6.55
CA LEU A 172 0.03 6.80 -5.60
C LEU A 172 1.53 7.10 -5.75
N ALA A 173 1.96 7.59 -6.92
CA ALA A 173 3.35 8.00 -7.13
C ALA A 173 3.79 9.05 -6.12
N ALA A 174 2.92 10.02 -5.80
CA ALA A 174 3.22 11.09 -4.85
C ALA A 174 3.48 10.57 -3.43
N SER A 175 2.70 9.59 -2.95
CA SER A 175 2.88 8.99 -1.62
C SER A 175 3.95 7.90 -1.56
N THR A 176 4.30 7.31 -2.70
CA THR A 176 5.29 6.24 -2.81
C THR A 176 6.72 6.75 -2.85
N ILE A 177 7.01 7.77 -3.67
CA ILE A 177 8.40 8.23 -3.91
C ILE A 177 9.10 8.65 -2.61
N GLY A 178 8.37 9.24 -1.66
CA GLY A 178 8.93 9.63 -0.36
C GLY A 178 9.04 8.51 0.68
N LYS A 179 8.55 7.30 0.38
CA LYS A 179 8.49 6.16 1.33
C LYS A 179 9.29 4.94 0.90
N VAL A 180 9.87 4.99 -0.29
CA VAL A 180 10.68 3.92 -0.86
C VAL A 180 11.97 4.53 -1.37
N GLU A 181 13.08 3.87 -1.08
CA GLU A 181 14.37 4.23 -1.66
C GLU A 181 14.56 3.47 -2.97
N ILE A 182 14.81 4.21 -4.04
CA ILE A 182 15.07 3.65 -5.37
C ILE A 182 16.56 3.31 -5.46
N GLU A 183 16.88 2.20 -6.15
CA GLU A 183 18.28 1.83 -6.40
C GLU A 183 19.01 2.94 -7.15
N THR A 184 20.27 3.20 -6.82
CA THR A 184 21.04 4.34 -7.38
C THR A 184 21.13 4.30 -8.92
N ILE A 185 21.03 3.12 -9.52
CA ILE A 185 21.05 2.96 -10.99
C ILE A 185 19.76 3.49 -11.65
N GLU A 186 18.66 3.55 -10.90
CA GLU A 186 17.33 3.97 -11.35
C GLU A 186 16.99 5.42 -10.92
N GLU A 187 17.95 6.16 -10.38
CA GLU A 187 17.76 7.56 -9.96
C GLU A 187 17.29 8.44 -11.14
N GLY A 188 16.23 9.21 -10.93
CA GLY A 188 15.55 9.98 -11.98
C GLY A 188 14.55 9.17 -12.85
N ARG A 189 14.36 7.88 -12.57
CA ARG A 189 13.37 7.00 -13.23
C ARG A 189 12.29 6.50 -12.24
N GLU A 190 12.16 7.15 -11.10
CA GLU A 190 11.29 6.70 -10.00
C GLU A 190 9.83 6.55 -10.45
N GLY A 191 9.33 7.53 -11.22
CA GLY A 191 7.98 7.50 -11.77
C GLY A 191 7.73 6.29 -12.67
N LEU A 192 8.70 5.90 -13.50
CA LEU A 192 8.58 4.74 -14.40
C LEU A 192 8.58 3.43 -13.61
N VAL A 193 9.41 3.32 -12.55
CA VAL A 193 9.44 2.14 -11.68
C VAL A 193 8.09 1.98 -10.99
N VAL A 194 7.53 3.06 -10.43
CA VAL A 194 6.21 3.04 -9.79
C VAL A 194 5.12 2.67 -10.78
N GLU A 195 5.10 3.26 -11.97
CA GLU A 195 4.12 2.95 -13.01
C GLU A 195 4.15 1.47 -13.42
N GLN A 196 5.34 0.90 -13.60
CA GLN A 196 5.50 -0.51 -13.94
C GLN A 196 5.00 -1.44 -12.81
N LEU A 197 5.30 -1.10 -11.56
CA LEU A 197 4.83 -1.84 -10.39
C LEU A 197 3.30 -1.77 -10.25
N LEU A 198 2.69 -0.60 -10.48
CA LEU A 198 1.24 -0.43 -10.46
C LEU A 198 0.57 -1.27 -11.55
N LYS A 199 1.08 -1.21 -12.79
CA LYS A 199 0.58 -2.05 -13.89
C LYS A 199 0.69 -3.53 -13.57
N ALA A 200 1.81 -3.96 -12.97
CA ALA A 200 1.97 -5.34 -12.54
C ALA A 200 0.97 -5.73 -11.44
N ALA A 201 0.71 -4.85 -10.46
CA ALA A 201 -0.26 -5.10 -9.40
C ALA A 201 -1.70 -5.21 -9.93
N VAL A 202 -2.12 -4.28 -10.79
CA VAL A 202 -3.45 -4.32 -11.43
C VAL A 202 -3.63 -5.62 -12.22
N LEU A 203 -2.62 -6.02 -13.01
CA LEU A 203 -2.69 -7.26 -13.78
C LEU A 203 -2.73 -8.52 -12.89
N SER A 204 -2.00 -8.51 -11.78
CA SER A 204 -1.96 -9.60 -10.80
C SER A 204 -3.36 -9.82 -10.21
N ILE A 205 -3.95 -8.77 -9.63
CA ILE A 205 -5.29 -8.82 -9.02
C ILE A 205 -6.38 -9.09 -10.06
N PHE A 206 -6.30 -8.49 -11.25
CA PHE A 206 -7.27 -8.76 -12.32
C PHE A 206 -7.39 -10.26 -12.65
N ARG A 207 -6.27 -10.99 -12.68
CA ARG A 207 -6.25 -12.43 -12.96
C ARG A 207 -6.84 -13.29 -11.84
N GLU A 208 -6.88 -12.77 -10.62
CA GLU A 208 -7.53 -13.44 -9.49
C GLU A 208 -9.06 -13.33 -9.56
N TYR A 209 -9.58 -12.22 -10.09
CA TYR A 209 -11.01 -11.97 -10.18
C TYR A 209 -11.65 -12.47 -11.48
N ILE A 210 -10.96 -12.35 -12.62
CA ILE A 210 -11.54 -12.67 -13.93
C ILE A 210 -10.58 -13.52 -14.76
N ALA A 211 -11.05 -14.70 -15.15
CA ALA A 211 -10.41 -15.51 -16.17
C ALA A 211 -10.57 -14.83 -17.54
N ILE A 212 -9.44 -14.56 -18.22
CA ILE A 212 -9.40 -13.82 -19.50
C ILE A 212 -10.26 -14.51 -20.57
N GLU A 213 -10.36 -15.83 -20.51
CA GLU A 213 -11.14 -16.67 -21.44
C GLU A 213 -12.63 -16.30 -21.41
N ASN A 214 -13.13 -15.82 -20.27
CA ASN A 214 -14.53 -15.41 -20.11
C ASN A 214 -14.81 -14.04 -20.74
N LEU A 215 -13.79 -13.27 -21.10
CA LEU A 215 -13.94 -11.91 -21.66
C LEU A 215 -13.89 -11.89 -23.19
N ARG A 216 -14.01 -13.05 -23.85
CA ARG A 216 -13.95 -13.13 -25.32
C ARG A 216 -15.01 -12.26 -25.98
N ASP A 217 -16.26 -12.37 -25.56
CA ASP A 217 -17.37 -11.58 -26.12
C ASP A 217 -17.19 -10.08 -25.86
N VAL A 218 -16.51 -9.71 -24.76
CA VAL A 218 -16.12 -8.32 -24.51
C VAL A 218 -15.08 -7.88 -25.53
N VAL A 219 -14.02 -8.66 -25.76
CA VAL A 219 -12.99 -8.31 -26.76
C VAL A 219 -13.59 -8.21 -28.16
N ASP A 220 -14.42 -9.17 -28.56
CA ASP A 220 -15.08 -9.19 -29.88
C ASP A 220 -16.00 -7.96 -30.06
N SER A 221 -16.54 -7.38 -28.99
CA SER A 221 -17.33 -6.13 -29.07
C SER A 221 -16.51 -4.88 -29.43
N PHE A 222 -15.18 -4.96 -29.31
CA PHE A 222 -14.23 -3.94 -29.74
C PHE A 222 -13.76 -4.15 -31.19
N ASP A 223 -14.24 -5.19 -31.90
CA ASP A 223 -13.98 -5.35 -33.32
C ASP A 223 -14.59 -4.17 -34.13
N GLY A 224 -13.75 -3.51 -34.93
CA GLY A 224 -14.08 -2.27 -35.65
C GLY A 224 -13.44 -1.01 -35.05
N ASP A 225 -13.95 0.16 -35.41
CA ASP A 225 -13.43 1.47 -34.96
C ASP A 225 -13.98 1.92 -33.59
N ARG A 226 -14.36 0.97 -32.71
CA ARG A 226 -14.93 1.30 -31.40
C ARG A 226 -13.85 1.87 -30.47
N LEU A 227 -14.12 3.07 -29.94
CA LEU A 227 -13.29 3.75 -28.95
C LEU A 227 -14.07 3.90 -27.64
N VAL A 228 -13.46 3.48 -26.54
CA VAL A 228 -14.02 3.64 -25.19
C VAL A 228 -13.14 4.59 -24.40
N ASN A 229 -13.71 5.70 -23.95
CA ASN A 229 -13.00 6.65 -23.10
C ASN A 229 -13.02 6.17 -21.65
N ALA A 230 -11.91 6.39 -20.95
CA ALA A 230 -11.82 6.23 -19.51
C ALA A 230 -10.89 7.28 -18.91
N GLY A 231 -11.03 7.56 -17.62
CA GLY A 231 -10.13 8.48 -16.92
C GLY A 231 -10.84 9.39 -15.94
N GLU A 232 -10.09 10.33 -15.39
CA GLU A 232 -10.63 11.26 -14.39
C GLU A 232 -11.74 12.16 -14.97
N ASP A 233 -11.77 12.40 -16.29
CA ASP A 233 -12.73 13.28 -16.97
C ASP A 233 -14.03 12.58 -17.43
N VAL A 234 -14.18 11.27 -17.14
CA VAL A 234 -15.36 10.48 -17.51
C VAL A 234 -16.27 10.29 -16.29
N SER A 235 -17.54 10.72 -16.42
CA SER A 235 -18.50 10.66 -15.32
C SER A 235 -18.94 9.21 -15.04
N SER A 236 -19.37 8.92 -13.81
CA SER A 236 -19.90 7.58 -13.49
C SER A 236 -21.09 7.18 -14.36
N ALA A 237 -21.94 8.16 -14.72
CA ALA A 237 -23.09 7.94 -15.58
C ALA A 237 -22.70 7.50 -17.01
N ASP A 238 -21.59 8.01 -17.54
CA ASP A 238 -21.10 7.61 -18.87
C ASP A 238 -20.65 6.15 -18.89
N TYR A 239 -20.07 5.64 -17.79
CA TYR A 239 -19.75 4.22 -17.66
C TYR A 239 -20.99 3.33 -17.57
N VAL A 240 -22.07 3.81 -16.95
CA VAL A 240 -23.35 3.09 -16.93
C VAL A 240 -23.95 3.05 -18.34
N ALA A 241 -23.90 4.16 -19.09
CA ALA A 241 -24.34 4.19 -20.48
C ALA A 241 -23.54 3.21 -21.36
N LEU A 242 -22.22 3.12 -21.15
CA LEU A 242 -21.33 2.18 -21.84
C LEU A 242 -21.75 0.71 -21.66
N LEU A 243 -22.32 0.32 -20.51
CA LEU A 243 -22.86 -1.03 -20.33
C LEU A 243 -24.05 -1.34 -21.25
N GLY A 244 -24.81 -0.32 -21.64
CA GLY A 244 -25.85 -0.43 -22.66
C GLY A 244 -25.27 -0.65 -24.06
N ASP A 245 -24.15 0.03 -24.36
CA ASP A 245 -23.46 -0.06 -25.65
C ASP A 245 -22.63 -1.34 -25.82
N ILE A 246 -22.15 -1.91 -24.71
CA ILE A 246 -21.39 -3.16 -24.66
C ILE A 246 -22.05 -4.12 -23.65
N PRO A 247 -23.15 -4.79 -24.02
CA PRO A 247 -23.88 -5.70 -23.13
C PRO A 247 -23.02 -6.86 -22.60
N ALA A 248 -21.96 -7.24 -23.33
CA ALA A 248 -21.02 -8.28 -22.92
C ALA A 248 -20.27 -7.94 -21.62
N LEU A 249 -20.13 -6.67 -21.25
CA LEU A 249 -19.50 -6.27 -19.97
C LEU A 249 -20.38 -6.57 -18.76
N ALA A 250 -21.71 -6.46 -18.91
CA ALA A 250 -22.67 -6.53 -17.81
C ALA A 250 -22.52 -7.75 -16.89
N PRO A 251 -22.36 -9.02 -17.36
CA PRO A 251 -22.21 -10.16 -16.46
C PRO A 251 -20.94 -10.07 -15.61
N HIS A 252 -19.84 -9.57 -16.17
CA HIS A 252 -18.57 -9.43 -15.45
C HIS A 252 -18.63 -8.30 -14.41
N ILE A 253 -19.24 -7.17 -14.76
CA ILE A 253 -19.44 -6.07 -13.82
C ILE A 253 -20.38 -6.48 -12.69
N THR A 254 -21.47 -7.18 -12.99
CA THR A 254 -22.40 -7.69 -11.98
C THR A 254 -21.70 -8.64 -11.00
N ALA A 255 -20.81 -9.52 -11.51
CA ALA A 255 -20.04 -10.42 -10.66
C ALA A 255 -19.04 -9.68 -9.76
N LEU A 256 -18.31 -8.70 -10.30
CA LEU A 256 -17.34 -7.89 -9.53
C LEU A 256 -18.00 -7.03 -8.45
N THR A 257 -19.19 -6.50 -8.73
CA THR A 257 -19.91 -5.57 -7.85
C THR A 257 -20.85 -6.27 -6.87
N GLY A 258 -21.01 -7.59 -6.96
CA GLY A 258 -22.01 -8.33 -6.20
C GLY A 258 -23.45 -7.90 -6.53
N GLY A 259 -23.68 -7.32 -7.70
CA GLY A 259 -24.97 -6.79 -8.15
C GLY A 259 -25.27 -5.35 -7.73
N ASP A 260 -24.32 -4.61 -7.14
CA ASP A 260 -24.49 -3.18 -6.89
C ASP A 260 -24.45 -2.39 -8.20
N THR A 261 -25.58 -1.76 -8.56
CA THR A 261 -25.75 -0.98 -9.79
C THR A 261 -25.52 0.52 -9.59
N THR A 262 -24.99 0.94 -8.44
CA THR A 262 -24.62 2.33 -8.17
C THR A 262 -23.62 2.79 -9.24
N PRO A 263 -23.82 3.95 -9.93
CA PRO A 263 -22.99 4.35 -11.06
C PRO A 263 -21.49 4.36 -10.77
N GLU A 264 -21.09 4.86 -9.59
CA GLU A 264 -19.70 4.99 -9.16
C GLU A 264 -19.03 3.62 -8.97
N VAL A 265 -19.79 2.64 -8.45
CA VAL A 265 -19.37 1.25 -8.26
C VAL A 265 -19.20 0.56 -9.62
N VAL A 266 -20.17 0.76 -10.51
CA VAL A 266 -20.10 0.28 -11.90
C VAL A 266 -18.88 0.86 -12.63
N ALA A 267 -18.64 2.17 -12.51
CA ALA A 267 -17.52 2.84 -13.17
C ALA A 267 -16.16 2.27 -12.73
N SER A 268 -15.97 2.02 -11.43
CA SER A 268 -14.75 1.39 -10.91
C SER A 268 -14.54 0.00 -11.50
N ALA A 269 -15.59 -0.83 -11.55
CA ALA A 269 -15.50 -2.18 -12.09
C ALA A 269 -15.23 -2.18 -13.61
N VAL A 270 -15.86 -1.26 -14.36
CA VAL A 270 -15.62 -1.13 -15.80
C VAL A 270 -14.17 -0.73 -16.08
N GLU A 271 -13.63 0.28 -15.40
CA GLU A 271 -12.23 0.67 -15.56
C GLU A 271 -11.27 -0.49 -15.23
N PHE A 272 -11.56 -1.25 -14.19
CA PHE A 272 -10.76 -2.42 -13.80
C PHE A 272 -10.73 -3.49 -14.90
N VAL A 273 -11.87 -3.79 -15.52
CA VAL A 273 -11.94 -4.75 -16.64
C VAL A 273 -11.19 -4.23 -17.86
N LEU A 274 -11.36 -2.95 -18.23
CA LEU A 274 -10.71 -2.36 -19.39
C LEU A 274 -9.18 -2.33 -19.23
N GLU A 275 -8.69 -1.92 -18.07
CA GLU A 275 -7.25 -1.92 -17.78
C GLU A 275 -6.69 -3.35 -17.74
N GLY A 276 -7.42 -4.29 -17.12
CA GLY A 276 -7.03 -5.70 -17.08
C GLY A 276 -6.91 -6.32 -18.49
N LEU A 277 -7.85 -6.02 -19.39
CA LEU A 277 -7.79 -6.41 -20.80
C LEU A 277 -6.62 -5.77 -21.54
N HIS A 278 -6.34 -4.50 -21.28
CA HIS A 278 -5.19 -3.81 -21.87
C HIS A 278 -3.86 -4.45 -21.43
N LEU A 279 -3.67 -4.63 -20.12
CA LEU A 279 -2.46 -5.21 -19.54
C LEU A 279 -2.29 -6.69 -19.91
N SER A 280 -3.40 -7.39 -20.15
CA SER A 280 -3.43 -8.74 -20.73
C SER A 280 -3.21 -8.77 -22.24
N LYS A 281 -2.90 -7.64 -22.88
CA LYS A 281 -2.61 -7.52 -24.31
C LYS A 281 -3.81 -7.94 -25.19
N ARG A 282 -5.04 -7.69 -24.72
CA ARG A 282 -6.29 -7.89 -25.49
C ARG A 282 -6.83 -6.60 -26.08
N LEU A 283 -6.64 -5.47 -25.39
CA LEU A 283 -6.96 -4.13 -25.87
C LEU A 283 -5.71 -3.26 -26.01
N ASN A 284 -5.78 -2.28 -26.89
CA ASN A 284 -4.82 -1.17 -26.93
C ASN A 284 -5.35 -0.02 -26.07
N LYS A 285 -4.42 0.71 -25.43
CA LYS A 285 -4.71 1.90 -24.63
C LYS A 285 -3.84 3.04 -25.16
N ASP A 286 -4.48 4.12 -25.56
CA ASP A 286 -3.82 5.37 -25.92
C ASP A 286 -4.15 6.39 -24.81
N ALA A 287 -3.15 6.78 -24.01
CA ALA A 287 -3.32 7.67 -22.86
C ALA A 287 -2.70 9.04 -23.13
N VAL A 288 -3.48 10.11 -22.87
CA VAL A 288 -3.04 11.51 -22.98
C VAL A 288 -3.55 12.28 -21.76
N GLY A 289 -2.65 12.60 -20.83
CA GLY A 289 -3.01 13.29 -19.59
C GLY A 289 -3.96 12.44 -18.74
N ALA A 290 -5.06 13.04 -18.27
CA ALA A 290 -6.06 12.39 -17.43
C ALA A 290 -7.01 11.43 -18.19
N ARG A 291 -6.88 11.35 -19.52
CA ARG A 291 -7.76 10.58 -20.39
C ARG A 291 -7.04 9.40 -21.02
N ALA A 292 -7.71 8.26 -21.04
CA ALA A 292 -7.32 7.05 -21.75
C ALA A 292 -8.40 6.67 -22.76
N GLN A 293 -7.97 6.13 -23.90
CA GLN A 293 -8.85 5.53 -24.90
C GLN A 293 -8.49 4.07 -25.10
N TYR A 294 -9.47 3.19 -24.91
CA TYR A 294 -9.34 1.78 -25.20
C TYR A 294 -9.92 1.46 -26.57
N ARG A 295 -9.22 0.62 -27.33
CA ARG A 295 -9.64 0.16 -28.66
C ARG A 295 -9.21 -1.28 -28.94
N GLY A 296 -9.90 -1.90 -29.89
CA GLY A 296 -9.53 -3.22 -30.42
C GLY A 296 -8.10 -3.24 -30.95
N ARG A 297 -7.49 -4.44 -30.98
CA ARG A 297 -6.11 -4.59 -31.44
C ARG A 297 -5.92 -4.56 -32.96
N GLY A 298 -6.99 -4.85 -33.70
CA GLY A 298 -6.92 -5.09 -35.15
C GLY A 298 -6.49 -6.53 -35.45
#